data_AF-A0AA47I9L0-F1
#
_entry.id   AF-A0AA47I9L0-F1
#
_cell.length_a   1.000
_cell.length_b   1.000
_cell.length_c   1.000
_cell.angle_alpha   90.00
_cell.angle_beta   90.00
_cell.angle_gamma   90.00
#
_symmetry.space_group_name_H-M   'P 1'
#
loop_
_entity.id
_entity.type
_entity.pdbx_description
1 polymer ?
#
loop_
_entity_poly.entity_id
_entity_poly.type
_entity_poly.pdbx_seq_one_letter_code
_entity_poly.pdbx_strand_id
1 'polypeptide(L)' 'MNQQQDSESFFITEEIEAQMKTAGYVFEPPGHVSVVRLRDVLAALSDNDLAVWPGEVAKEEFERRRHTRP' A
#
# COMPACT_ATOMS: atom_id res chain seq x y z
N MET A 1 25.51 -16.11 -2.46
CA MET A 1 24.65 -15.73 -3.59
C MET A 1 23.33 -16.45 -3.38
N ASN A 2 22.36 -15.79 -2.75
CA ASN A 2 21.04 -16.36 -2.50
C ASN A 2 20.22 -16.18 -3.77
N GLN A 3 20.04 -17.27 -4.52
CA GLN A 3 19.13 -17.30 -5.67
C GLN A 3 17.71 -17.42 -5.10
N GLN A 4 17.12 -16.30 -4.69
CA GLN A 4 15.68 -16.22 -4.57
C GLN A 4 15.15 -16.37 -6.00
N GLN A 5 14.69 -17.57 -6.35
CA GLN A 5 13.77 -17.70 -7.47
C GLN A 5 12.55 -16.90 -7.07
N ASP A 6 12.50 -15.67 -7.55
CA ASP A 6 11.32 -14.82 -7.59
C ASP A 6 10.31 -15.45 -8.55
N SER A 7 9.83 -16.66 -8.22
CA SER A 7 8.51 -17.11 -8.64
C SER A 7 7.48 -16.34 -7.81
N GLU A 8 7.65 -15.01 -7.77
CA GLU A 8 6.69 -14.08 -7.20
C GLU A 8 5.36 -14.48 -7.79
N SER A 9 4.43 -14.80 -6.91
CA SER A 9 3.04 -14.83 -7.28
C SER A 9 2.72 -13.44 -7.83
N PHE A 10 2.78 -13.28 -9.15
CA PHE A 10 2.15 -12.15 -9.79
C PHE A 10 0.74 -12.13 -9.22
N PHE A 11 0.32 -11.00 -8.62
CA PHE A 11 -1.03 -10.85 -8.07
C PHE A 11 -2.13 -11.11 -9.12
N ILE A 12 -1.75 -11.27 -10.39
CA ILE A 12 -2.55 -11.40 -11.59
C ILE A 12 -1.91 -12.48 -12.49
N THR A 13 -2.69 -13.40 -13.03
CA THR A 13 -2.23 -14.39 -14.02
C THR A 13 -2.08 -13.76 -15.40
N GLU A 14 -1.27 -14.34 -16.29
CA GLU A 14 -1.05 -13.83 -17.66
C GLU A 14 -2.36 -13.59 -18.44
N GLU A 15 -3.36 -14.45 -18.22
CA GLU A 15 -4.69 -14.32 -18.82
C GLU A 15 -5.42 -13.04 -18.36
N ILE A 16 -5.43 -12.78 -17.05
CA ILE A 16 -6.08 -11.59 -16.49
C ILE A 16 -5.32 -10.33 -16.89
N GLU A 17 -3.99 -10.39 -16.94
CA GLU A 17 -3.16 -9.28 -17.40
C GLU A 17 -3.46 -8.92 -18.86
N ALA A 18 -3.64 -9.92 -19.74
CA ALA A 18 -4.00 -9.72 -21.14
C ALA A 18 -5.41 -9.11 -21.31
N GLN A 19 -6.38 -9.56 -20.52
CA GLN A 19 -7.73 -8.98 -20.51
C GLN A 19 -7.70 -7.52 -20.05
N MET A 20 -6.94 -7.21 -18.99
CA MET A 20 -6.81 -5.85 -18.48
C MET A 20 -6.07 -4.93 -19.46
N LYS A 21 -5.01 -5.40 -20.13
CA LYS A 21 -4.35 -4.66 -21.22
C LYS A 21 -5.31 -4.36 -22.37
N THR A 22 -6.15 -5.33 -22.75
CA THR A 22 -7.18 -5.15 -23.79
C THR A 22 -8.23 -4.12 -23.38
N ALA A 23 -8.56 -4.05 -22.08
CA ALA A 23 -9.42 -3.03 -21.51
C ALA A 23 -8.72 -1.66 -21.31
N GLY A 24 -7.44 -1.54 -21.68
CA GLY A 24 -6.68 -0.29 -21.66
C GLY A 24 -5.89 0.00 -20.37
N TYR A 25 -5.76 -0.98 -19.46
CA TYR A 25 -4.95 -0.83 -18.24
C TYR A 25 -3.45 -1.02 -18.53
N VAL A 26 -2.60 -0.21 -17.88
CA VAL A 26 -1.13 -0.24 -18.01
C VAL A 26 -0.51 -0.65 -16.67
N PHE A 27 0.42 -1.61 -16.72
CA PHE A 27 1.09 -2.19 -15.55
C PHE A 27 2.58 -1.83 -15.51
N GLU A 28 2.93 -0.58 -15.79
CA GLU A 28 4.32 -0.13 -15.67
C GLU A 28 4.66 0.13 -14.19
N PRO A 29 5.73 -0.50 -13.66
CA PRO A 29 6.25 -0.15 -12.35
C PRO A 29 6.62 1.34 -12.33
N PRO A 30 6.18 2.13 -11.34
CA PRO A 30 6.54 3.53 -11.26
C PRO A 30 8.07 3.70 -11.27
N GLY A 31 8.60 4.50 -12.20
CA GLY A 31 10.05 4.68 -12.41
C GLY A 31 10.82 5.29 -11.22
N HIS A 32 10.10 5.77 -10.20
CA HIS A 32 10.64 6.12 -8.89
C HIS A 32 9.71 5.50 -7.85
N VAL A 33 10.16 4.43 -7.20
CA VAL A 33 9.43 3.85 -6.06
C VAL A 33 9.66 4.74 -4.83
N SER A 34 9.19 5.98 -4.88
CA SER A 34 8.98 6.75 -3.66
C SER A 34 7.65 6.31 -3.08
N VAL A 35 7.64 5.13 -2.44
CA VAL A 35 6.53 4.75 -1.58
C VAL A 35 6.43 5.80 -0.48
N VAL A 36 5.35 6.58 -0.50
CA VAL A 36 5.02 7.49 0.60
C VAL A 36 5.09 6.68 1.88
N ARG A 37 5.82 7.17 2.88
CA ARG A 37 5.97 6.42 4.13
C ARG A 37 4.58 6.26 4.72
N LEU A 38 4.26 5.06 5.20
CA LEU A 38 2.96 4.79 5.83
C LEU A 38 2.67 5.83 6.92
N ARG A 39 3.67 6.26 7.68
CA ARG A 39 3.54 7.33 8.68
C ARG A 39 3.01 8.64 8.09
N ASP A 40 3.47 9.04 6.91
CA ASP A 40 3.05 10.29 6.27
C ASP A 40 1.62 10.16 5.73
N VAL A 41 1.26 8.99 5.20
CA VAL A 41 -0.13 8.66 4.82
C VAL A 41 -1.04 8.72 6.05
N LEU A 42 -0.68 8.03 7.13
CA LEU A 42 -1.46 7.98 8.35
C LEU A 42 -1.57 9.35 9.02
N ALA A 43 -0.54 10.18 9.00
CA ALA A 43 -0.57 11.54 9.54
C ALA A 43 -1.50 12.48 8.75
N ALA A 44 -1.70 12.24 7.45
CA ALA A 44 -2.57 13.04 6.60
C ALA A 44 -4.07 12.68 6.75
N LEU A 45 -4.41 11.53 7.33
CA LEU A 45 -5.79 11.07 7.47
C LEU A 45 -6.54 11.80 8.60
N SER A 46 -7.82 12.09 8.35
CA SER A 46 -8.73 12.50 9.42
C SER A 46 -9.01 11.32 10.36
N ASP A 47 -9.45 11.61 11.58
CA ASP A 47 -9.79 10.55 12.55
C ASP A 47 -10.91 9.62 12.04
N ASN A 48 -11.85 10.15 11.24
CA ASN A 48 -12.91 9.36 10.62
C ASN A 48 -12.36 8.42 9.54
N ASP A 49 -11.45 8.90 8.70
CA ASP A 49 -10.84 8.07 7.66
C ASP A 49 -9.94 6.99 8.27
N LEU A 50 -9.21 7.33 9.33
CA LEU A 50 -8.37 6.40 10.07
C LEU A 50 -9.20 5.31 10.79
N ALA A 51 -10.43 5.62 11.23
CA ALA A 51 -11.29 4.63 11.88
C ALA A 51 -11.74 3.48 10.96
N VAL A 52 -11.66 3.67 9.64
CA VAL A 52 -11.97 2.64 8.62
C VAL A 52 -10.76 1.75 8.32
N TRP A 53 -9.56 2.17 8.73
CA TRP A 53 -8.34 1.38 8.54
C TRP A 53 -8.31 0.13 9.44
N PRO A 54 -7.51 -0.89 9.08
CA PRO A 54 -7.34 -2.09 9.88
C PRO A 54 -7.06 -1.75 11.36
N GLY A 55 -7.81 -2.40 12.27
CA GLY A 55 -7.93 -1.94 13.65
C GLY A 55 -6.60 -1.81 14.42
N GLU A 56 -5.61 -2.65 14.13
CA GLU A 56 -4.29 -2.56 14.76
C GLU A 56 -3.52 -1.30 14.33
N VAL A 57 -3.59 -0.95 13.03
CA VAL A 57 -2.97 0.25 12.47
C VAL A 57 -3.68 1.51 12.95
N ALA A 58 -5.01 1.51 12.94
CA ALA A 58 -5.80 2.63 13.44
C ALA A 58 -5.53 2.89 14.93
N LYS A 59 -5.50 1.83 15.76
CA LYS A 59 -5.23 1.93 17.19
C LYS A 59 -3.84 2.49 17.48
N GLU A 60 -2.81 1.97 16.82
CA GLU A 60 -1.43 2.44 17.01
C GLU A 60 -1.29 3.93 16.65
N GLU A 61 -1.86 4.36 15.52
CA GLU A 61 -1.81 5.77 15.12
C GLU A 61 -2.63 6.67 16.04
N PHE A 62 -3.80 6.23 16.53
CA PHE A 62 -4.56 6.98 17.54
C PHE A 62 -3.79 7.14 18.85
N GLU A 63 -3.14 6.07 19.32
CA GLU A 63 -2.29 6.12 20.51
C GLU A 63 -1.11 7.07 20.29
N ARG A 64 -0.43 6.99 19.14
CA ARG A 64 0.65 7.92 18.78
C ARG A 64 0.17 9.37 18.82
N ARG A 65 -0.96 9.70 18.17
CA ARG A 65 -1.54 11.05 18.16
C ARG A 65 -1.85 11.55 19.56
N ARG A 66 -2.38 10.70 20.45
CA ARG A 66 -2.64 11.04 21.86
C ARG A 66 -1.37 11.40 22.64
N HIS A 67 -0.24 10.76 22.33
CA HIS A 67 1.05 11.05 22.96
C HIS A 67 1.79 12.24 22.33
N THR A 68 1.43 12.64 21.10
CA THR A 68 2.10 13.75 20.39
C THR A 68 1.33 15.07 20.43
N ARG A 69 0.06 15.06 20.87
CA ARG A 69 -0.75 16.27 21.06
C ARG A 69 -0.45 16.84 22.45
N PRO A 70 -0.03 18.12 22.58
CA PRO A 70 0.20 18.76 23.88
C PRO A 70 -1.09 18.86 24.70
#